data_AF-A0A259D0P5-F1
#
_entry.id   AF-A0A259D0P5-F1
#
_cell.length_a   1.000
_cell.length_b   1.000
_cell.length_c   1.000
_cell.angle_alpha   90.00
_cell.angle_beta   90.00
_cell.angle_gamma   90.00
#
_symmetry.space_group_name_H-M   'P 1'
#
loop_
_entity.id
_entity.type
_entity.pdbx_description
1 polymer ?
#
loop_
_entity_poly.entity_id
_entity_poly.type
_entity_poly.pdbx_seq_one_letter_code
_entity_poly.pdbx_strand_id
1 'polypeptide(L)' 'LAAQMHLCRTVCRRAERLVVELAASETVNPEAVKYLNRLSDWFFVAGRIANNDGKDDVLWVPGLTR' A
#
# COMPACT_ATOMS: atom_id res chain seq x y z
N LEU A 1 3.85 4.59 -14.47
CA LEU A 1 3.57 3.31 -13.79
C LEU A 1 3.74 3.39 -12.27
N ALA A 2 4.87 3.90 -11.74
CA ALA A 2 5.11 4.03 -10.30
C ALA A 2 3.97 4.73 -9.53
N ALA A 3 3.47 5.88 -10.04
CA ALA A 3 2.34 6.59 -9.43
C ALA A 3 1.06 5.74 -9.33
N GLN A 4 0.76 4.91 -10.33
CA GLN A 4 -0.39 3.99 -10.30
C GLN A 4 -0.19 2.88 -9.26
N MET A 5 1.03 2.40 -9.07
CA MET A 5 1.33 1.42 -8.01
C MET A 5 1.16 2.04 -6.61
N HIS A 6 1.54 3.31 -6.42
CA HIS A 6 1.24 4.02 -5.18
C HIS A 6 -0.27 4.23 -4.97
N LEU A 7 -1.04 4.52 -6.02
CA LEU A 7 -2.50 4.56 -5.94
C LEU A 7 -3.05 3.19 -5.51
N CYS A 8 -2.65 2.09 -6.16
CA CYS A 8 -3.04 0.73 -5.80
C CYS A 8 -2.70 0.41 -4.33
N ARG A 9 -1.51 0.79 -3.84
CA ARG A 9 -1.14 0.65 -2.43
C ARG A 9 -2.15 1.33 -1.52
N THR A 10 -2.52 2.59 -1.79
CA THR A 10 -3.50 3.31 -0.94
C THR A 10 -4.88 2.67 -0.95
N VAL A 11 -5.33 2.17 -2.11
CA VAL A 11 -6.61 1.44 -2.23
C VAL A 11 -6.55 0.12 -1.47
N CYS A 12 -5.45 -0.63 -1.56
CA CYS A 12 -5.25 -1.87 -0.82
C CYS A 12 -5.28 -1.64 0.69
N ARG A 13 -4.62 -0.58 1.19
CA ARG A 13 -4.67 -0.20 2.61
C ARG A 13 -6.07 0.25 3.06
N ARG A 14 -6.86 0.86 2.17
CA ARG A 14 -8.27 1.18 2.45
C ARG A 14 -9.11 -0.09 2.56
N ALA A 15 -8.92 -1.04 1.64
CA ALA A 15 -9.59 -2.33 1.69
C ALA A 15 -9.22 -3.11 2.97
N GLU A 16 -7.94 -3.13 3.36
CA GLU A 16 -7.48 -3.74 4.63
C GLU A 16 -8.24 -3.19 5.83
N ARG A 17 -8.37 -1.85 5.96
CA ARG A 17 -9.12 -1.23 7.06
C ARG A 17 -10.60 -1.63 7.07
N LEU A 18 -11.25 -1.66 5.92
CA LEU A 18 -12.66 -2.06 5.81
C LEU A 18 -12.86 -3.54 6.20
N VAL A 19 -11.93 -4.42 5.83
CA VAL A 19 -12.01 -5.85 6.22
C VAL A 19 -11.75 -6.01 7.72
N VAL A 20 -10.82 -5.26 8.30
CA VAL A 20 -10.57 -5.27 9.75
C VAL A 20 -11.78 -4.74 10.52
N GLU A 21 -12.44 -3.71 10.02
CA GLU A 21 -13.70 -3.19 10.59
C GLU A 21 -14.81 -4.26 10.52
N LEU A 22 -14.98 -4.90 9.37
CA LEU A 22 -15.94 -6.01 9.21
C LEU A 22 -15.64 -7.19 10.15
N ALA A 23 -14.36 -7.50 10.37
CA ALA A 23 -13.93 -8.56 11.27
C ALA A 23 -14.34 -8.34 12.73
N ALA A 24 -14.69 -7.10 13.11
CA ALA A 24 -15.18 -6.79 14.45
C ALA A 24 -16.65 -7.20 14.66
N SER A 25 -17.44 -7.32 13.60
CA SER A 25 -18.86 -7.69 13.66
C SER A 25 -19.19 -9.05 13.03
N GLU A 26 -18.38 -9.53 12.10
CA GLU A 26 -18.62 -10.76 11.34
C GLU A 26 -17.37 -11.64 11.24
N THR A 27 -17.58 -12.94 11.08
CA THR A 27 -16.48 -13.88 10.80
C THR A 27 -15.95 -13.65 9.39
N VAL A 28 -14.72 -13.17 9.29
CA VAL A 28 -13.99 -13.01 8.02
C VAL A 28 -12.89 -14.06 7.87
N ASN A 29 -12.45 -14.31 6.64
CA ASN A 29 -11.27 -15.13 6.40
C ASN A 29 -10.01 -14.39 6.89
N PRO A 30 -9.28 -14.88 7.91
CA PRO A 30 -8.09 -14.21 8.43
C PRO A 30 -6.95 -14.10 7.39
N GLU A 31 -6.91 -15.00 6.40
CA GLU A 31 -5.93 -14.95 5.32
C GLU A 31 -6.17 -13.78 4.36
N ALA A 32 -7.41 -13.30 4.23
CA ALA A 32 -7.71 -12.13 3.41
C ALA A 32 -7.08 -10.86 3.98
N VAL A 33 -7.12 -10.68 5.31
CA VAL A 33 -6.48 -9.54 6.00
C VAL A 33 -4.97 -9.60 5.82
N LYS A 34 -4.35 -10.78 6.04
CA LYS A 34 -2.91 -10.99 5.83
C LYS A 34 -2.50 -10.71 4.39
N TYR A 35 -3.31 -11.15 3.43
CA TYR A 35 -3.05 -10.94 2.01
C TYR A 35 -3.09 -9.45 1.65
N LEU A 36 -4.12 -8.70 2.08
CA LEU A 36 -4.22 -7.26 1.83
C LEU A 36 -3.05 -6.47 2.44
N ASN A 37 -2.61 -6.88 3.63
CA ASN A 37 -1.43 -6.31 4.26
C ASN A 37 -0.18 -6.47 3.38
N ARG A 38 0.12 -7.71 2.96
CA ARG A 38 1.29 -8.04 2.12
C ARG A 38 1.20 -7.48 0.72
N LEU A 39 0.01 -7.46 0.13
CA LEU A 39 -0.23 -6.88 -1.19
C LEU A 39 0.07 -5.37 -1.18
N SER A 40 -0.26 -4.67 -0.09
CA SER A 40 0.07 -3.25 0.04
C SER A 40 1.60 -2.99 0.03
N ASP A 41 2.38 -3.88 0.62
CA ASP A 41 3.85 -3.83 0.60
C ASP A 41 4.41 -4.20 -0.77
N TRP A 42 3.82 -5.21 -1.42
CA TRP A 42 4.18 -5.55 -2.80
C TRP A 42 3.97 -4.38 -3.75
N PHE A 43 2.86 -3.64 -3.66
CA PHE A 43 2.64 -2.43 -4.47
C PHE A 43 3.67 -1.33 -4.20
N PHE A 44 4.20 -1.21 -2.97
CA PHE A 44 5.29 -0.28 -2.68
C PHE A 44 6.56 -0.68 -3.42
N VAL A 45 6.97 -1.94 -3.32
CA VAL A 45 8.18 -2.45 -3.99
C VAL A 45 8.03 -2.38 -5.52
N ALA A 46 6.88 -2.81 -6.06
CA ALA A 46 6.56 -2.73 -7.48
C ALA A 46 6.58 -1.28 -7.99
N GLY A 47 6.09 -0.34 -7.20
CA GLY A 47 6.16 1.10 -7.53
C GLY A 47 7.59 1.60 -7.67
N ARG A 48 8.47 1.22 -6.75
CA ARG A 48 9.91 1.58 -6.80
C ARG A 48 10.61 0.93 -7.99
N ILE A 49 10.38 -0.36 -8.24
CA ILE A 49 10.92 -1.05 -9.43
C ILE A 49 10.49 -0.33 -10.71
N ALA A 50 9.21 0.03 -10.81
CA ALA A 50 8.67 0.79 -11.92
C ALA A 50 9.21 2.23 -12.05
N ASN A 51 9.96 2.70 -11.04
CA ASN A 51 10.60 4.01 -10.99
C ASN A 51 12.12 3.89 -11.08
N ASN A 52 12.61 3.19 -12.12
CA ASN A 52 14.04 2.96 -12.38
C ASN A 52 14.74 2.30 -11.18
N ASP A 53 14.16 1.20 -10.69
CA ASP A 53 14.63 0.49 -9.49
C ASP A 53 14.77 1.39 -8.25
N GLY A 54 13.94 2.41 -8.16
CA GLY A 54 13.87 3.37 -7.06
C GLY A 54 14.93 4.47 -7.11
N LYS A 55 15.71 4.58 -8.19
CA LYS A 55 16.72 5.64 -8.36
C LYS A 55 16.09 7.02 -8.51
N ASP A 56 14.90 7.06 -9.12
CA ASP A 56 14.16 8.29 -9.39
C ASP A 56 13.08 8.54 -8.31
N ASP A 57 13.18 7.87 -7.15
CA ASP A 57 12.22 8.04 -6.04
C ASP A 57 12.28 9.46 -5.46
N VAL A 58 11.11 10.06 -5.24
CA VAL A 58 11.01 11.35 -4.56
C VAL A 58 11.25 11.14 -3.07
N LEU A 59 12.44 11.51 -2.61
CA LEU A 59 12.81 11.43 -1.21
C LEU A 59 12.09 12.51 -0.41
N TRP A 60 11.52 12.12 0.73
CA TRP A 60 10.98 13.07 1.68
C TRP A 60 12.12 13.80 2.38
N VAL A 61 12.10 15.13 2.33
CA VAL A 61 13.08 16.00 2.99
C VAL A 61 12.38 16.77 4.11
N PRO A 62 12.80 16.62 5.38
CA PRO A 62 12.22 17.34 6.50
C PRO A 62 12.29 18.86 6.27
N GLY A 63 11.15 19.55 6.34
CA GLY A 63 11.07 21.02 6.26
C GLY A 63 11.20 21.63 4.86
N LEU A 64 11.20 20.83 3.80
CA LEU A 64 11.31 21.33 2.41
C LEU A 64 10.09 22.13 1.95
N THR A 65 8.90 21.74 2.41
CA THR A 65 7.64 22.47 2.22
C THR A 65 7.17 22.97 3.57
N ARG A 66 7.66 24.15 3.98
CA ARG A 66 7.15 24.92 5.11
C ARG A 66 6.74 26.30 4.64
#